data_AF-A0A7J3XMJ3-F1
#
_entry.id   AF-A0A7J3XMJ3-F1
#
_cell.length_a   1.000
_cell.length_b   1.000
_cell.length_c   1.000
_cell.angle_alpha   90.00
_cell.angle_beta   90.00
_cell.angle_gamma   90.00
#
_symmetry.space_group_name_H-M   'P 1'
#
loop_
_entity.id
_entity.type
_entity.pdbx_description
1 polymer ?
#
loop_
_entity_poly.entity_id
_entity_poly.type
_entity_poly.pdbx_seq_one_letter_code
_entity_poly.pdbx_strand_id
1 'polypeptide(L)'
;RQYLLPENVWVEFVRPMRNCDFCMNDSRIRITHDGKFKPCLMRDDNHVDFLTPMRNGASDEELERLFLKAVYLREPFWKTKDVQPLDDVIIVHEQG
;
A
#
# COMPACT_ATOMS: atom_id res chain seq x y z
N ARG A 1 22.76 4.74 1.78
CA ARG A 1 24.23 4.87 1.58
C ARG A 1 24.83 3.53 1.98
N GLN A 2 25.67 2.98 1.12
CA GLN A 2 26.29 1.66 1.28
C GLN A 2 27.77 1.83 1.65
N TYR A 3 28.27 0.94 2.50
CA TYR A 3 29.63 0.97 3.04
C TYR A 3 30.24 -0.44 2.90
N LEU A 4 31.48 -0.53 2.45
CA LEU A 4 32.24 -1.78 2.39
C LEU A 4 33.16 -1.87 3.62
N LEU A 5 32.97 -2.90 4.44
CA LEU A 5 33.81 -3.16 5.61
C LEU A 5 35.11 -3.91 5.22
N PRO A 6 36.17 -3.89 6.05
CA PRO A 6 37.45 -4.53 5.75
C PRO A 6 37.36 -6.03 5.42
N GLU A 7 36.36 -6.72 5.98
CA GLU A 7 36.04 -8.14 5.74
C GLU A 7 35.32 -8.36 4.38
N ASN A 8 35.30 -7.37 3.50
CA ASN A 8 34.61 -7.37 2.20
C ASN A 8 33.08 -7.57 2.29
N VAL A 9 32.46 -7.01 3.34
CA VAL A 9 31.00 -7.05 3.58
C VAL A 9 30.36 -5.70 3.30
N TRP A 10 29.27 -5.68 2.52
CA TRP A 10 28.47 -4.48 2.30
C TRP A 10 27.44 -4.27 3.40
N VAL A 11 27.39 -3.06 3.93
CA VAL A 11 26.39 -2.62 4.91
C VAL A 11 25.65 -1.40 4.38
N GLU A 12 24.32 -1.39 4.49
CA GLU A 12 23.48 -0.25 4.16
C GLU A 12 22.71 0.25 5.38
N PHE A 13 22.72 1.57 5.59
CA PHE A 13 21.80 2.22 6.51
C PHE A 13 20.49 2.55 5.80
N VAL A 14 19.43 1.82 6.14
CA VAL A 14 18.07 2.08 5.69
C VAL A 14 17.41 3.09 6.62
N ARG A 15 16.83 4.16 6.05
CA ARG A 15 16.08 5.18 6.80
C ARG A 15 14.60 5.07 6.48
N PRO A 16 13.83 4.22 7.20
CA PRO A 16 12.42 3.99 6.88
C PRO A 16 11.50 5.11 7.36
N MET A 17 11.98 5.99 8.25
CA MET A 17 11.19 7.07 8.85
C MET A 17 11.48 8.41 8.17
N ARG A 18 10.43 9.21 7.91
CA ARG A 18 10.54 10.55 7.30
C ARG A 18 11.25 10.55 5.95
N ASN A 19 11.06 9.48 5.18
CA ASN A 19 11.73 9.26 3.91
C ASN A 19 10.68 8.99 2.84
N CYS A 20 10.35 10.02 2.04
CA CYS A 20 9.37 9.91 0.97
C CYS A 20 9.81 8.89 -0.10
N ASP A 21 11.10 8.81 -0.41
CA ASP A 21 11.62 7.88 -1.42
C ASP A 21 11.45 6.43 -0.96
N PHE A 22 11.71 6.16 0.33
CA PHE A 22 11.44 4.84 0.91
C PHE A 22 9.96 4.47 0.80
N CYS A 23 9.07 5.42 1.12
CA CYS A 23 7.64 5.17 1.06
C CYS A 23 7.13 5.01 -0.37
N MET A 24 7.59 5.84 -1.31
CA MET A 24 7.20 5.77 -2.71
C MET A 24 7.55 4.42 -3.33
N ASN A 25 8.68 3.83 -2.93
CA ASN A 25 9.13 2.52 -3.41
C ASN A 25 8.51 1.32 -2.66
N ASP A 26 7.75 1.52 -1.57
CA ASP A 26 7.10 0.41 -0.85
C ASP A 26 5.77 0.00 -1.50
N SER A 27 5.74 -1.15 -2.17
CA SER A 27 4.54 -1.73 -2.81
C SER A 27 3.77 -2.72 -1.92
N ARG A 28 4.17 -2.91 -0.65
CA ARG A 28 3.56 -3.93 0.22
C ARG A 28 2.18 -3.51 0.73
N ILE A 29 1.18 -4.34 0.44
CA ILE A 29 -0.11 -4.36 1.13
C ILE A 29 -0.07 -5.40 2.24
N ARG A 30 -0.64 -5.07 3.40
CA ARG A 30 -0.72 -5.96 4.58
C ARG A 30 -2.17 -6.35 4.85
N ILE A 31 -2.37 -7.37 5.68
CA ILE A 31 -3.69 -7.73 6.22
C ILE A 31 -3.69 -7.43 7.72
N THR A 32 -4.74 -6.76 8.19
CA THR A 32 -4.96 -6.52 9.63
C THR A 32 -5.54 -7.76 10.30
N HIS A 33 -5.43 -7.84 11.63
CA HIS A 33 -5.98 -8.95 12.42
C HIS A 33 -7.50 -9.12 12.26
N ASP A 34 -8.22 -8.03 11.95
CA ASP A 34 -9.67 -8.00 11.72
C ASP A 34 -10.06 -8.16 10.24
N GLY A 35 -9.12 -8.49 9.35
CA GLY A 35 -9.43 -8.87 7.98
C GLY A 35 -9.63 -7.71 7.00
N LYS A 36 -8.81 -6.67 7.13
CA LYS A 36 -8.77 -5.56 6.18
C LYS A 36 -7.44 -5.51 5.46
N PHE A 37 -7.45 -5.12 4.19
CA PHE A 37 -6.23 -4.70 3.51
C PHE A 37 -5.76 -3.37 4.11
N LYS A 38 -4.47 -3.31 4.48
CA LYS A 38 -3.78 -2.13 5.00
C LYS A 38 -2.70 -1.71 3.99
N PRO A 39 -3.00 -0.72 3.11
CA PRO A 39 -2.11 -0.32 2.02
C PRO A 39 -0.83 0.38 2.46
N CYS A 40 -0.82 0.96 3.68
CA CYS A 40 0.36 1.58 4.26
C CYS A 40 0.49 1.17 5.73
N LEU A 41 1.71 0.84 6.17
CA LEU A 41 1.97 0.44 7.55
C LEU A 41 1.56 1.50 8.57
N MET A 42 1.75 2.78 8.23
CA MET A 42 1.60 3.91 9.15
C MET A 42 0.24 4.62 9.04
N ARG A 43 -0.70 4.12 8.21
CA ARG A 43 -2.02 4.73 8.00
C ARG A 43 -3.14 3.86 8.50
N ASP A 44 -4.16 4.50 9.08
CA ASP A 44 -5.37 3.82 9.57
C ASP A 44 -6.66 4.36 8.93
N ASP A 45 -6.55 5.26 7.96
CA ASP A 45 -7.66 5.95 7.29
C ASP A 45 -8.03 5.35 5.92
N ASN A 46 -7.27 4.37 5.43
CA ASN A 46 -7.41 3.84 4.07
C ASN A 46 -7.49 2.31 4.00
N HIS A 47 -8.00 1.66 5.04
CA HIS A 47 -8.18 0.20 5.07
C HIS A 47 -9.41 -0.23 4.26
N VAL A 48 -9.35 -1.43 3.69
CA VAL A 48 -10.47 -2.03 2.92
C VAL A 48 -10.84 -3.37 3.54
N ASP A 49 -12.08 -3.48 4.05
CA ASP A 49 -12.61 -4.76 4.54
C ASP A 49 -12.84 -5.73 3.38
N PHE A 50 -12.19 -6.88 3.46
CA PHE A 50 -12.41 -8.00 2.53
C PHE A 50 -12.96 -9.24 3.23
N LEU A 51 -12.76 -9.36 4.55
CA LEU A 51 -13.15 -10.53 5.31
C LEU A 51 -14.67 -10.62 5.48
N THR A 52 -15.35 -9.49 5.70
CA THR A 52 -16.82 -9.48 5.81
C THR A 52 -17.50 -9.90 4.50
N PRO A 53 -17.18 -9.29 3.34
CA PRO A 53 -17.74 -9.74 2.05
C PRO A 53 -17.43 -11.20 1.73
N MET A 54 -16.18 -11.64 1.95
CA MET A 54 -15.77 -13.03 1.74
C MET A 54 -16.60 -14.01 2.59
N ARG A 55 -16.84 -13.69 3.86
CA ARG A 55 -17.68 -14.51 4.76
C ARG A 55 -19.15 -14.50 4.38
N ASN A 56 -19.61 -13.46 3.68
CA ASN A 56 -20.97 -13.36 3.16
C ASN A 56 -21.14 -14.01 1.77
N GLY A 57 -20.10 -14.68 1.25
CA GLY A 57 -20.16 -15.41 -0.02
C GLY A 57 -19.87 -14.56 -1.25
N ALA A 58 -19.08 -13.48 -1.11
CA ALA A 58 -18.63 -12.70 -2.25
C ALA A 58 -17.84 -13.55 -3.26
N SER A 59 -17.98 -13.24 -4.54
CA SER A 59 -17.25 -13.92 -5.62
C SER A 59 -15.78 -13.49 -5.67
N ASP A 60 -14.94 -14.27 -6.38
CA ASP A 60 -13.54 -13.92 -6.59
C ASP A 60 -13.39 -12.56 -7.30
N GLU A 61 -14.29 -12.23 -8.24
CA GLU A 61 -14.29 -10.93 -8.92
C GLU A 61 -14.65 -9.77 -7.96
N GLU A 62 -15.51 -10.00 -6.97
CA GLU A 62 -15.81 -9.00 -5.95
C GLU A 62 -14.61 -8.79 -5.01
N LEU A 63 -13.95 -9.88 -4.60
CA LEU A 63 -12.74 -9.81 -3.77
C LEU A 63 -11.56 -9.16 -4.53
N GLU A 64 -11.42 -9.45 -5.82
CA GLU A 64 -10.45 -8.80 -6.71
C GLU A 64 -10.68 -7.29 -6.74
N ARG A 65 -11.93 -6.83 -6.90
CA ARG A 65 -12.26 -5.40 -6.86
C ARG A 65 -11.90 -4.76 -5.52
N LEU A 66 -12.10 -5.44 -4.40
CA LEU A 66 -11.70 -4.94 -3.08
C LEU A 66 -10.18 -4.86 -2.94
N PHE A 67 -9.44 -5.83 -3.46
CA PHE A 67 -7.99 -5.79 -3.49
C PHE A 67 -7.47 -4.66 -4.37
N LEU A 68 -7.99 -4.51 -5.59
CA LEU A 68 -7.66 -3.40 -6.49
C LEU A 68 -7.98 -2.04 -5.84
N LYS A 69 -9.14 -1.92 -5.17
CA LYS A 69 -9.46 -0.72 -4.37
C LYS A 69 -8.39 -0.42 -3.32
N ALA A 70 -7.87 -1.43 -2.61
CA ALA A 70 -6.78 -1.25 -1.66
C ALA A 70 -5.47 -0.79 -2.33
N VAL A 71 -5.18 -1.28 -3.54
CA VAL A 71 -4.05 -0.82 -4.37
C VAL A 71 -4.22 0.65 -4.74
N TYR A 72 -5.41 1.07 -5.18
CA TYR A 72 -5.70 2.47 -5.54
C TYR A 72 -5.63 3.41 -4.34
N LEU A 73 -6.08 2.96 -3.16
CA LEU A 73 -6.01 3.72 -1.92
C LEU A 73 -4.60 3.75 -1.30
N ARG A 74 -3.62 3.04 -1.88
CA ARG A 74 -2.24 3.05 -1.40
C ARG A 74 -1.68 4.45 -1.54
N GLU A 75 -1.34 5.02 -0.39
CA GLU A 75 -0.75 6.34 -0.32
C GLU A 75 0.43 6.36 0.67
N PRO A 76 1.60 6.90 0.27
CA PRO A 76 2.72 7.13 1.17
C PRO A 76 2.29 7.95 2.40
N PHE A 77 2.75 7.54 3.59
CA PHE A 77 2.57 8.33 4.81
C PHE A 77 3.49 9.56 4.82
N TRP A 78 4.77 9.38 4.47
CA TRP A 78 5.69 10.48 4.27
C TRP A 78 5.70 10.86 2.78
N LYS A 79 5.25 12.07 2.49
CA LYS A 79 5.16 12.63 1.14
C LYS A 79 6.18 13.75 0.97
N THR A 80 6.60 14.03 -0.27
CA THR A 80 7.24 15.32 -0.56
C THR A 80 6.17 16.42 -0.40
N LYS A 81 6.60 17.66 -0.14
CA LYS A 81 5.67 18.78 0.07
C LYS A 81 4.81 19.14 -1.16
N ASP A 82 5.08 18.52 -2.31
CA ASP A 82 4.51 18.89 -3.61
C ASP A 82 3.55 17.85 -4.21
N VAL A 83 3.21 16.76 -3.51
CA VAL A 83 2.22 15.78 -4.01
C VAL A 83 0.80 16.22 -3.61
N GLN A 84 0.10 16.85 -4.55
CA GLN A 84 -1.35 17.05 -4.47
C GLN A 84 -2.07 15.71 -4.72
N PRO A 85 -3.19 15.43 -4.04
CA PRO A 85 -4.02 14.26 -4.34
C PRO A 85 -4.48 14.29 -5.80
N LEU A 86 -4.49 13.14 -6.47
CA LEU A 86 -5.20 13.00 -7.74
C LEU A 86 -6.69 12.92 -7.43
N ASP A 87 -7.39 14.03 -7.69
CA ASP A 87 -8.85 14.07 -7.67
C ASP A 87 -9.42 13.19 -8.80
N ASP A 88 -10.38 12.33 -8.42
CA ASP A 88 -11.37 11.63 -9.24
C ASP A 88 -10.89 10.76 -10.42
N VAL A 89 -10.52 9.51 -10.14
CA VAL A 89 -10.54 8.42 -11.14
C VAL A 89 -11.89 7.71 -11.08
N ILE A 90 -12.75 8.01 -12.05
CA ILE A 90 -13.97 7.27 -12.34
C ILE A 90 -13.57 5.87 -12.84
N ILE A 91 -13.88 4.83 -12.07
CA ILE A 91 -13.79 3.44 -12.55
C ILE A 91 -14.94 3.25 -13.55
N VAL A 92 -14.65 3.43 -14.85
CA VAL A 92 -15.51 2.91 -15.91
C VAL A 92 -15.30 1.40 -16.00
N HIS A 93 -16.22 0.65 -15.41
CA HIS A 93 -16.32 -0.79 -15.66
C HIS A 93 -17.05 -0.95 -17.00
N GLU A 94 -16.29 -1.13 -18.10
CA GLU A 94 -16.88 -1.55 -19.37
C GLU A 94 -17.38 -3.00 -19.18
N GLN A 95 -18.68 -3.19 -19.33
CA GLN A 95 -19.29 -4.50 -19.52
C GLN A 95 -19.18 -4.84 -21.00
N GLY A 96 -18.54 -5.98 -21.31
CA GLY A 96 -18.53 -6.62 -22.62
C GLY A 96 -18.58 -8.12 -22.43
#